data_AF-A0AAD2PU85-F1
#
_entry.id   AF-A0AAD2PU85-F1
#
_cell.length_a   1.000
_cell.length_b   1.000
_cell.length_c   1.000
_cell.angle_alpha   90.00
_cell.angle_beta   90.00
_cell.angle_gamma   90.00
#
_symmetry.space_group_name_H-M   'P 1'
#
loop_
_entity.id
_entity.type
_entity.pdbx_description
1 polymer ?
#
loop_
_entity_poly.entity_id
_entity_poly.type
_entity_poly.pdbx_seq_one_letter_code
_entity_poly.pdbx_strand_id
1 'polypeptide(L)'
;MKISISQTNRQSAGGSSSRFFKSAVLCALAYAFGLYSSSTSSSDNNNRLIVVEDHVNRRASAIEIPEQQSWSANARAMDATHKTQQARKKLLEARKQSKRPQQSDQSSATSFSIPSALNLIPNDQLKLADYFSDSWLLNKKNFLKVPLYQIGIVEDACFAAIGKRRIHDHSKMFVDWTDFMVMHLSKWWGELNILGDEDSTMFDHTTGTIFGGYLHKVFSGKATTKTTTTTTPKSPLHPTIAMIAFAPYRSSHKNRGELLTAHSLASTIASLYHVGFGRVIVTCNGDTDVTRAHEAFRLVQLYSTASTFNEKVTVDTANRILFSSDQAMAVPAQIGNTELAAVRITNTTWFKTKWVKYNMPLAAVIGMQKALGGKLESEKESKYWLGTKHDASYWKYVYLTEPDTLLHTKESMWKPIQEGLDQGLSFFPHRLQPLPHEFNLPPSTEDPSTKHVSRKYQTQYIPNVLPFSNITNLDDTWHCCDDGPEWPGRSEEFGTQQRPCGGLWWWACGYRSSVKVSEQSKEEILEHHKRLVPYPMMTVAKGTGVVFAPTEMGRRCFPSQAPCKRT
;
A
#
# COMPACT_ATOMS: atom_id res chain seq x y z
N MET A 1 -14.11 54.98 42.79
CA MET A 1 -15.39 54.44 42.32
C MET A 1 -15.23 52.92 42.20
N LYS A 2 -15.78 52.15 43.15
CA LYS A 2 -15.77 50.68 43.16
C LYS A 2 -17.11 50.20 42.63
N ILE A 3 -17.10 49.38 41.59
CA ILE A 3 -18.29 48.65 41.15
C ILE A 3 -17.92 47.16 41.11
N SER A 4 -18.60 46.42 41.98
CA SER A 4 -18.67 44.97 42.05
C SER A 4 -19.68 44.48 41.01
N ILE A 5 -19.39 43.38 40.30
CA ILE A 5 -20.39 42.66 39.50
C ILE A 5 -20.31 41.18 39.85
N SER A 6 -21.48 40.66 40.21
CA SER A 6 -21.77 39.31 40.68
C SER A 6 -21.85 38.28 39.56
N GLN A 7 -21.69 37.03 39.97
CA GLN A 7 -21.91 35.82 39.18
C GLN A 7 -23.36 35.69 38.71
N THR A 8 -23.55 35.15 37.50
CA THR A 8 -24.77 34.43 37.12
C THR A 8 -24.44 33.10 36.48
N ASN A 9 -25.00 32.05 37.07
CA ASN A 9 -25.08 30.69 36.54
C ASN A 9 -25.85 30.67 35.20
N ARG A 10 -25.37 29.88 34.23
CA ARG A 10 -26.21 29.34 33.17
C ARG A 10 -25.95 27.85 32.98
N GLN A 11 -27.04 27.11 33.20
CA GLN A 11 -27.25 25.72 32.85
C GLN A 11 -27.04 25.50 31.34
N SER A 12 -26.27 24.50 30.95
CA SER A 12 -26.19 24.01 29.57
C SER A 12 -27.13 22.81 29.41
N ALA A 13 -28.21 23.04 28.66
CA ALA A 13 -29.09 22.00 28.16
C ALA A 13 -28.39 21.23 27.03
N GLY A 14 -28.54 19.90 27.05
CA GLY A 14 -28.07 18.99 26.03
C GLY A 14 -28.75 19.22 24.69
N GLY A 15 -27.94 19.26 23.64
CA GLY A 15 -28.37 19.28 22.24
C GLY A 15 -27.61 18.20 21.47
N SER A 16 -28.33 17.16 21.10
CA SER A 16 -27.89 16.05 20.23
C SER A 16 -27.34 16.57 18.90
N SER A 17 -26.10 16.20 18.56
CA SER A 17 -25.54 16.38 17.21
C SER A 17 -25.16 15.03 16.61
N SER A 18 -26.12 14.39 15.93
CA SER A 18 -25.85 13.36 14.93
C SER A 18 -25.95 14.01 13.56
N ARG A 19 -24.82 14.32 12.94
CA ARG A 19 -24.65 14.67 11.50
C ARG A 19 -23.19 15.09 11.20
N PHE A 20 -22.24 14.16 11.30
CA PHE A 20 -20.86 14.43 10.82
C PHE A 20 -20.15 13.22 10.16
N PHE A 21 -20.89 12.19 9.73
CA PHE A 21 -20.28 10.94 9.25
C PHE A 21 -20.19 10.74 7.73
N LYS A 22 -20.49 11.75 6.88
CA LYS A 22 -20.51 11.56 5.41
C LYS A 22 -19.34 12.15 4.61
N SER A 23 -18.42 12.91 5.19
CA SER A 23 -17.40 13.63 4.38
C SER A 23 -16.07 12.90 4.13
N ALA A 24 -15.73 11.83 4.84
CA ALA A 24 -14.42 11.15 4.66
C ALA A 24 -14.42 10.08 3.56
N VAL A 25 -15.59 9.56 3.16
CA VAL A 25 -15.71 8.49 2.14
C VAL A 25 -15.96 9.06 0.73
N LEU A 26 -16.34 10.33 0.61
CA LEU A 26 -16.69 10.96 -0.67
C LEU A 26 -15.49 11.51 -1.46
N CYS A 27 -14.31 11.71 -0.85
CA CYS A 27 -13.13 12.22 -1.56
C CYS A 27 -12.44 11.18 -2.45
N ALA A 28 -12.52 9.88 -2.12
CA ALA A 28 -11.97 8.81 -2.96
C ALA A 28 -12.82 8.53 -4.22
N LEU A 29 -14.09 8.98 -4.25
CA LEU A 29 -15.02 8.71 -5.35
C LEU A 29 -15.06 9.80 -6.44
N ALA A 30 -14.48 10.97 -6.19
CA ALA A 30 -14.58 12.12 -7.09
C ALA A 30 -13.48 12.18 -8.18
N TYR A 31 -12.40 11.39 -8.09
CA TYR A 31 -11.22 11.55 -8.95
C TYR A 31 -11.11 10.60 -10.15
N ALA A 32 -12.11 9.76 -10.40
CA ALA A 32 -12.17 8.95 -11.62
C ALA A 32 -12.66 9.71 -12.86
N PHE A 33 -13.02 11.01 -12.76
CA PHE A 33 -13.62 11.75 -13.87
C PHE A 33 -12.92 13.07 -14.17
N GLY A 34 -11.96 13.00 -15.10
CA GLY A 34 -11.54 14.12 -15.92
C GLY A 34 -12.34 14.15 -17.22
N LEU A 35 -13.50 14.80 -17.23
CA LEU A 35 -14.10 15.38 -18.44
C LEU A 35 -14.80 16.69 -18.02
N TYR A 36 -14.10 17.81 -18.23
CA TYR A 36 -14.69 19.14 -18.19
C TYR A 36 -15.31 19.41 -19.57
N SER A 37 -16.63 19.40 -19.69
CA SER A 37 -17.34 20.15 -20.72
C SER A 37 -17.99 21.36 -20.08
N SER A 38 -17.48 22.54 -20.42
CA SER A 38 -18.05 23.83 -20.10
C SER A 38 -19.33 24.08 -20.90
N SER A 39 -20.43 24.38 -20.22
CA SER A 39 -21.54 25.17 -20.79
C SER A 39 -22.18 26.03 -19.70
N THR A 40 -22.17 27.33 -19.98
CA THR A 40 -22.79 28.45 -19.25
C THR A 40 -24.27 28.63 -19.63
N SER A 41 -25.12 28.93 -18.66
CA SER A 41 -26.26 29.90 -18.67
C SER A 41 -27.25 29.52 -17.55
N SER A 42 -27.56 30.41 -16.59
CA SER A 42 -28.76 31.29 -16.52
C SER A 42 -30.09 30.50 -16.59
N SER A 43 -31.20 30.84 -15.93
CA SER A 43 -31.63 31.68 -14.80
C SER A 43 -33.13 31.38 -14.66
N ASP A 44 -33.73 31.66 -13.49
CA ASP A 44 -35.15 31.93 -13.25
C ASP A 44 -36.22 30.80 -13.23
N ASN A 45 -36.75 30.63 -12.01
CA ASN A 45 -38.15 30.80 -11.56
C ASN A 45 -39.34 29.99 -12.12
N ASN A 46 -40.13 29.58 -11.12
CA ASN A 46 -41.59 29.47 -11.02
C ASN A 46 -42.32 28.13 -11.25
N ASN A 47 -43.00 27.73 -10.17
CA ASN A 47 -44.36 27.18 -10.07
C ASN A 47 -44.70 25.85 -10.76
N ARG A 48 -45.03 24.83 -9.95
CA ARG A 48 -46.44 24.44 -9.69
C ARG A 48 -46.51 23.19 -8.81
N LEU A 49 -47.22 23.31 -7.70
CA LEU A 49 -47.82 22.19 -6.99
C LEU A 49 -48.95 21.64 -7.87
N ILE A 50 -48.90 20.36 -8.22
CA ILE A 50 -50.04 19.61 -8.72
C ILE A 50 -50.22 18.40 -7.81
N VAL A 51 -51.34 18.40 -7.10
CA VAL A 51 -51.90 17.23 -6.41
C VAL A 51 -52.61 16.39 -7.47
N VAL A 52 -52.22 15.12 -7.60
CA VAL A 52 -53.06 14.08 -8.22
C VAL A 52 -52.96 12.85 -7.34
N GLU A 53 -53.98 12.64 -6.52
CA GLU A 53 -54.41 11.30 -6.14
C GLU A 53 -55.22 10.74 -7.32
N ASP A 54 -54.89 9.55 -7.83
CA ASP A 54 -55.79 8.41 -7.69
C ASP A 54 -55.23 7.06 -8.21
N HIS A 55 -55.67 6.01 -7.51
CA HIS A 55 -55.86 4.61 -7.90
C HIS A 55 -55.03 3.94 -9.02
N VAL A 56 -54.20 2.96 -8.65
CA VAL A 56 -54.02 1.71 -9.42
C VAL A 56 -53.95 0.49 -8.50
N ASN A 57 -55.03 -0.28 -8.51
CA ASN A 57 -55.09 -1.69 -8.15
C ASN A 57 -54.71 -2.51 -9.40
N ARG A 58 -53.69 -3.39 -9.35
CA ARG A 58 -53.58 -4.56 -10.26
C ARG A 58 -52.46 -5.56 -9.84
N ARG A 59 -52.94 -6.73 -9.42
CA ARG A 59 -52.49 -8.11 -9.72
C ARG A 59 -50.99 -8.43 -9.67
N ALA A 60 -50.60 -9.11 -8.59
CA ALA A 60 -49.47 -10.02 -8.53
C ALA A 60 -49.63 -11.13 -9.59
N SER A 61 -48.65 -11.26 -10.47
CA SER A 61 -48.46 -12.43 -11.33
C SER A 61 -47.10 -13.02 -10.94
N ALA A 62 -47.13 -14.23 -10.39
CA ALA A 62 -45.92 -15.00 -10.10
C ALA A 62 -45.20 -15.31 -11.42
N ILE A 63 -43.94 -14.88 -11.52
CA ILE A 63 -43.02 -15.33 -12.56
C ILE A 63 -42.11 -16.35 -11.88
N GLU A 64 -42.38 -17.63 -12.11
CA GLU A 64 -41.42 -18.70 -11.85
C GLU A 64 -40.27 -18.55 -12.85
N ILE A 65 -39.07 -18.25 -12.34
CA ILE A 65 -37.84 -18.30 -13.11
C ILE A 65 -37.26 -19.71 -12.95
N PRO A 66 -36.97 -20.46 -14.03
CA PRO A 66 -36.41 -21.81 -13.92
C PRO A 66 -34.98 -21.75 -13.42
N GLU A 67 -34.80 -22.05 -12.14
CA GLU A 67 -33.51 -22.01 -11.43
C GLU A 67 -32.47 -22.97 -12.04
N GLN A 68 -32.86 -23.98 -12.82
CA GLN A 68 -31.96 -25.00 -13.39
C GLN A 68 -31.11 -24.57 -14.60
N GLN A 69 -31.44 -23.50 -15.34
CA GLN A 69 -30.65 -23.15 -16.54
C GLN A 69 -29.34 -22.40 -16.22
N SER A 70 -29.28 -21.67 -15.10
CA SER A 70 -28.09 -20.92 -14.65
C SER A 70 -26.90 -21.83 -14.29
N TRP A 71 -27.17 -22.99 -13.68
CA TRP A 71 -26.15 -23.93 -13.17
C TRP A 71 -25.31 -24.55 -14.29
N SER A 72 -25.96 -24.81 -15.43
CA SER A 72 -25.28 -25.38 -16.59
C SER A 72 -24.31 -24.39 -17.26
N ALA A 73 -24.54 -23.08 -17.14
CA ALA A 73 -23.68 -22.07 -17.76
C ALA A 73 -22.40 -21.86 -16.94
N ASN A 74 -22.50 -21.81 -15.62
CA ASN A 74 -21.35 -21.60 -14.72
C ASN A 74 -20.41 -22.82 -14.68
N ALA A 75 -20.95 -24.04 -14.64
CA ALA A 75 -20.13 -25.25 -14.74
C ALA A 75 -19.37 -25.33 -16.07
N ARG A 76 -20.00 -24.89 -17.18
CA ARG A 76 -19.35 -24.80 -18.50
C ARG A 76 -18.26 -23.73 -18.55
N ALA A 77 -18.45 -22.59 -17.89
CA ALA A 77 -17.42 -21.53 -17.80
C ALA A 77 -16.20 -21.97 -16.97
N MET A 78 -16.40 -22.70 -15.87
CA MET A 78 -15.31 -23.26 -15.07
C MET A 78 -14.51 -24.34 -15.81
N ASP A 79 -15.20 -25.25 -16.50
CA ASP A 79 -14.55 -26.27 -17.34
C ASP A 79 -13.80 -25.62 -18.52
N ALA A 80 -14.36 -24.57 -19.13
CA ALA A 80 -13.68 -23.80 -20.18
C ALA A 80 -12.42 -23.08 -19.66
N THR A 81 -12.45 -22.53 -18.45
CA THR A 81 -11.29 -21.89 -17.82
C THR A 81 -10.19 -22.91 -17.52
N HIS A 82 -10.54 -24.06 -16.96
CA HIS A 82 -9.60 -25.15 -16.69
C HIS A 82 -8.99 -25.71 -17.99
N LYS A 83 -9.80 -25.92 -19.04
CA LYS A 83 -9.32 -26.32 -20.37
C LYS A 83 -8.42 -25.27 -21.01
N THR A 84 -8.71 -23.98 -20.85
CA THR A 84 -7.87 -22.88 -21.34
C THR A 84 -6.52 -22.84 -20.62
N GLN A 85 -6.48 -23.04 -19.31
CA GLN A 85 -5.23 -23.15 -18.54
C GLN A 85 -4.40 -24.37 -18.97
N GLN A 86 -5.03 -25.53 -19.18
CA GLN A 86 -4.35 -26.72 -19.70
C GLN A 86 -3.82 -26.53 -21.13
N ALA A 87 -4.60 -25.92 -22.03
CA ALA A 87 -4.17 -25.61 -23.39
C ALA A 87 -3.00 -24.62 -23.40
N ARG A 88 -3.02 -23.59 -22.54
CA ARG A 88 -1.94 -22.61 -22.39
C ARG A 88 -0.66 -23.26 -21.85
N LYS A 89 -0.77 -24.21 -20.92
CA LYS A 89 0.37 -25.03 -20.45
C LYS A 89 0.99 -25.86 -21.58
N LYS A 90 0.16 -26.54 -22.39
CA LYS A 90 0.62 -27.30 -23.56
C LYS A 90 1.27 -26.42 -24.63
N LEU A 91 0.74 -25.22 -24.89
CA LEU A 91 1.33 -24.26 -25.83
C LEU A 91 2.71 -23.76 -25.35
N LEU A 92 2.86 -23.53 -24.05
CA LEU A 92 4.14 -23.16 -23.44
C LEU A 92 5.17 -24.30 -23.53
N GLU A 93 4.74 -25.54 -23.35
CA GLU A 93 5.58 -26.73 -23.54
C GLU A 93 5.99 -26.91 -25.02
N ALA A 94 5.08 -26.72 -25.97
CA ALA A 94 5.37 -26.76 -27.40
C ALA A 94 6.33 -25.64 -27.84
N ARG A 95 6.20 -24.43 -27.27
CA ARG A 95 7.12 -23.32 -27.55
C ARG A 95 8.52 -23.52 -26.98
N LYS A 96 8.69 -24.33 -25.92
CA LYS A 96 10.02 -24.73 -25.44
C LYS A 96 10.78 -25.62 -26.44
N GLN A 97 10.08 -26.23 -27.40
CA GLN A 97 10.66 -27.13 -28.39
C GLN A 97 11.00 -26.44 -29.74
N SER A 98 10.57 -25.20 -29.96
CA SER A 98 10.81 -24.48 -31.22
C SER A 98 12.07 -23.61 -31.13
N LYS A 99 13.18 -24.07 -31.72
CA LYS A 99 14.40 -23.25 -31.95
C LYS A 99 14.07 -22.06 -32.86
N ARG A 100 14.47 -20.84 -32.48
CA ARG A 100 14.20 -19.61 -33.23
C ARG A 100 15.43 -19.18 -34.07
N PRO A 101 15.27 -18.69 -35.31
CA PRO A 101 16.37 -18.23 -36.15
C PRO A 101 16.90 -16.85 -35.71
N GLN A 102 18.21 -16.63 -35.93
CA GLN A 102 18.88 -15.34 -35.76
C GLN A 102 18.51 -14.38 -36.89
N GLN A 103 18.23 -13.11 -36.55
CA GLN A 103 18.12 -12.04 -37.52
C GLN A 103 18.83 -10.78 -37.00
N SER A 104 19.54 -10.14 -37.92
CA SER A 104 20.57 -9.11 -37.74
C SER A 104 20.04 -7.68 -37.63
N ASP A 105 20.77 -6.88 -36.86
CA ASP A 105 20.55 -5.46 -36.56
C ASP A 105 20.80 -4.49 -37.73
N GLN A 106 20.12 -3.33 -37.71
CA GLN A 106 20.69 -2.04 -38.17
C GLN A 106 19.95 -0.76 -37.69
N SER A 107 20.77 0.20 -37.20
CA SER A 107 20.67 1.69 -37.11
C SER A 107 19.52 2.33 -36.28
N SER A 108 19.74 3.04 -35.16
CA SER A 108 20.54 4.24 -34.80
C SER A 108 19.66 5.49 -34.57
N ALA A 109 19.12 5.58 -33.35
CA ALA A 109 18.92 6.85 -32.65
C ALA A 109 19.85 6.80 -31.43
N THR A 110 20.41 7.92 -30.98
CA THR A 110 21.26 7.99 -29.77
C THR A 110 20.49 7.46 -28.56
N SER A 111 20.61 6.16 -28.34
CA SER A 111 19.87 5.41 -27.35
C SER A 111 20.56 5.55 -26.02
N PHE A 112 19.82 6.01 -25.03
CA PHE A 112 20.14 5.76 -23.64
C PHE A 112 20.33 4.25 -23.46
N SER A 113 21.59 3.77 -23.35
CA SER A 113 21.87 2.35 -23.17
C SER A 113 21.52 2.00 -21.73
N ILE A 114 20.31 1.51 -21.51
CA ILE A 114 19.89 0.91 -20.24
C ILE A 114 20.97 -0.11 -19.86
N PRO A 115 21.48 -0.13 -18.61
CA PRO A 115 22.45 -1.12 -18.18
C PRO A 115 21.97 -2.50 -18.60
N SER A 116 22.85 -3.31 -19.18
CA SER A 116 22.51 -4.66 -19.66
C SER A 116 21.91 -5.56 -18.56
N ALA A 117 21.90 -5.12 -17.30
CA ALA A 117 21.32 -5.77 -16.14
C ALA A 117 19.84 -5.43 -15.83
N LEU A 118 19.28 -4.28 -16.23
CA LEU A 118 17.90 -3.92 -15.85
C LEU A 118 16.88 -4.48 -16.85
N ASN A 119 15.87 -5.22 -16.35
CA ASN A 119 14.74 -5.68 -17.14
C ASN A 119 13.51 -4.80 -16.85
N LEU A 120 13.24 -3.83 -17.72
CA LEU A 120 12.25 -2.77 -17.52
C LEU A 120 11.10 -2.91 -18.50
N ILE A 121 9.87 -2.62 -18.03
CA ILE A 121 8.69 -2.59 -18.89
C ILE A 121 8.80 -1.36 -19.81
N PRO A 122 8.64 -1.51 -21.14
CA PRO A 122 8.57 -0.37 -22.05
C PRO A 122 7.45 0.61 -21.69
N ASN A 123 7.73 1.92 -21.74
CA ASN A 123 6.77 2.95 -21.30
C ASN A 123 5.48 2.97 -22.14
N ASP A 124 5.53 2.53 -23.40
CA ASP A 124 4.36 2.39 -24.29
C ASP A 124 3.43 1.23 -23.88
N GLN A 125 3.91 0.31 -23.04
CA GLN A 125 3.12 -0.76 -22.41
C GLN A 125 2.58 -0.37 -21.02
N LEU A 126 2.87 0.84 -20.55
CA LEU A 126 2.45 1.35 -19.24
C LEU A 126 1.44 2.49 -19.39
N LYS A 127 0.41 2.46 -18.55
CA LYS A 127 -0.53 3.55 -18.36
C LYS A 127 -0.14 4.34 -17.12
N LEU A 128 -0.54 5.61 -17.03
CA LEU A 128 -0.28 6.44 -15.85
C LEU A 128 -0.70 5.76 -14.54
N ALA A 129 -1.84 5.06 -14.56
CA ALA A 129 -2.37 4.33 -13.42
C ALA A 129 -1.46 3.17 -12.96
N ASP A 130 -0.71 2.52 -13.86
CA ASP A 130 0.16 1.38 -13.52
C ASP A 130 1.28 1.78 -12.56
N TYR A 131 1.72 3.04 -12.64
CA TYR A 131 2.75 3.58 -11.75
C TYR A 131 2.23 3.94 -10.35
N PHE A 132 0.94 3.83 -10.09
CA PHE A 132 0.36 4.18 -8.80
C PHE A 132 0.79 3.18 -7.73
N SER A 133 1.67 3.61 -6.83
CA SER A 133 2.13 2.81 -5.71
C SER A 133 2.23 3.58 -4.39
N ASP A 134 1.81 4.86 -4.39
CA ASP A 134 2.07 5.85 -3.34
C ASP A 134 3.55 5.92 -2.93
N SER A 135 4.45 5.44 -3.79
CA SER A 135 5.88 5.36 -3.55
C SER A 135 6.67 5.57 -4.84
N TRP A 136 7.91 6.01 -4.70
CA TRP A 136 8.87 6.09 -5.80
C TRP A 136 10.28 6.26 -5.27
N LEU A 137 11.26 5.95 -6.12
CA LEU A 137 12.68 6.20 -5.90
C LEU A 137 13.23 7.06 -7.03
N LEU A 138 13.66 8.28 -6.70
CA LEU A 138 14.18 9.25 -7.66
C LEU A 138 15.64 9.58 -7.33
N ASN A 139 16.43 9.85 -8.36
CA ASN A 139 17.66 10.60 -8.16
C ASN A 139 17.34 12.06 -7.76
N LYS A 140 18.29 12.71 -7.07
CA LYS A 140 18.16 14.07 -6.54
C LYS A 140 17.76 15.07 -7.63
N LYS A 141 18.32 14.96 -8.84
CA LYS A 141 18.02 15.87 -9.97
C LYS A 141 16.55 15.79 -10.39
N ASN A 142 15.98 14.60 -10.50
CA ASN A 142 14.57 14.43 -10.85
C ASN A 142 13.66 14.80 -9.68
N PHE A 143 14.03 14.46 -8.44
CA PHE A 143 13.29 14.84 -7.24
C PHE A 143 13.12 16.36 -7.10
N LEU A 144 14.19 17.14 -7.32
CA LEU A 144 14.14 18.60 -7.25
C LEU A 144 13.27 19.25 -8.33
N LYS A 145 12.86 18.48 -9.35
CA LYS A 145 11.96 18.93 -10.44
C LYS A 145 10.50 18.54 -10.23
N VAL A 146 10.18 17.79 -9.17
CA VAL A 146 8.79 17.37 -8.91
C VAL A 146 7.90 18.63 -8.78
N PRO A 147 6.86 18.77 -9.62
CA PRO A 147 6.05 19.97 -9.70
C PRO A 147 5.06 20.04 -8.53
N LEU A 148 5.44 20.77 -7.47
CA LEU A 148 4.68 20.90 -6.23
C LEU A 148 3.20 21.30 -6.43
N TYR A 149 2.91 22.17 -7.41
CA TYR A 149 1.55 22.62 -7.71
C TYR A 149 0.64 21.49 -8.24
N GLN A 150 1.20 20.36 -8.65
CA GLN A 150 0.45 19.18 -9.08
C GLN A 150 0.04 18.27 -7.91
N ILE A 151 0.58 18.49 -6.71
CA ILE A 151 0.32 17.69 -5.50
C ILE A 151 -0.85 18.33 -4.71
N GLY A 152 -2.06 18.15 -5.22
CA GLY A 152 -3.29 18.71 -4.63
C GLY A 152 -3.85 17.85 -3.50
N ILE A 153 -3.81 16.53 -3.67
CA ILE A 153 -4.19 15.50 -2.68
C ILE A 153 -3.00 14.60 -2.36
N VAL A 154 -3.19 13.60 -1.50
CA VAL A 154 -2.12 12.71 -0.99
C VAL A 154 -1.53 11.89 -2.15
N GLU A 155 -2.39 11.28 -2.96
CA GLU A 155 -2.06 10.39 -4.07
C GLU A 155 -1.35 11.12 -5.22
N ASP A 156 -1.57 12.43 -5.34
CA ASP A 156 -0.97 13.24 -6.41
C ASP A 156 0.57 13.29 -6.32
N ALA A 157 1.16 13.05 -5.14
CA ALA A 157 2.62 13.05 -4.98
C ALA A 157 3.29 11.94 -5.79
N CYS A 158 2.60 10.81 -5.98
CA CYS A 158 3.05 9.74 -6.85
C CYS A 158 3.03 10.21 -8.33
N PHE A 159 1.90 10.77 -8.77
CA PHE A 159 1.70 11.20 -10.16
C PHE A 159 2.53 12.42 -10.58
N ALA A 160 2.81 13.33 -9.65
CA ALA A 160 3.64 14.50 -9.92
C ALA A 160 5.06 14.09 -10.36
N ALA A 161 5.61 13.00 -9.81
CA ALA A 161 6.94 12.50 -10.17
C ALA A 161 6.97 11.80 -11.55
N ILE A 162 5.83 11.29 -12.03
CA ILE A 162 5.71 10.53 -13.29
C ILE A 162 5.47 11.47 -14.47
N GLY A 163 4.73 12.56 -14.24
CA GLY A 163 4.26 13.50 -15.26
C GLY A 163 2.79 13.23 -15.64
N LYS A 164 1.85 14.06 -15.15
CA LYS A 164 0.39 13.84 -15.32
C LYS A 164 -0.10 13.76 -16.78
N ARG A 165 0.54 14.48 -17.72
CA ARG A 165 0.11 14.53 -19.13
C ARG A 165 0.84 13.54 -20.02
N ARG A 166 2.11 13.28 -19.71
CA ARG A 166 2.98 12.39 -20.45
C ARG A 166 3.92 11.76 -19.44
N ILE A 167 3.93 10.43 -19.41
CA ILE A 167 4.88 9.66 -18.63
C ILE A 167 6.29 10.07 -19.07
N HIS A 168 7.10 10.53 -18.12
CA HIS A 168 8.48 10.90 -18.39
C HIS A 168 9.29 9.68 -18.83
N ASP A 169 10.19 9.87 -19.80
CA ASP A 169 11.00 8.77 -20.36
C ASP A 169 11.91 8.11 -19.30
N HIS A 170 12.25 8.84 -18.23
CA HIS A 170 13.02 8.33 -17.10
C HIS A 170 12.20 7.51 -16.10
N SER A 171 10.86 7.51 -16.18
CA SER A 171 9.98 6.78 -15.25
C SER A 171 9.88 5.31 -15.65
N LYS A 172 10.35 4.40 -14.79
CA LYS A 172 10.51 2.98 -15.08
C LYS A 172 9.87 2.10 -14.02
N MET A 173 9.38 0.95 -14.47
CA MET A 173 8.92 -0.17 -13.66
C MET A 173 9.63 -1.45 -14.14
N PHE A 174 9.87 -2.39 -13.24
CA PHE A 174 10.55 -3.65 -13.54
C PHE A 174 9.61 -4.67 -14.16
N VAL A 175 10.12 -5.52 -15.05
CA VAL A 175 9.35 -6.67 -15.57
C VAL A 175 9.17 -7.73 -14.48
N ASP A 176 10.20 -7.99 -13.67
CA ASP A 176 10.03 -8.79 -12.45
C ASP A 176 9.61 -7.87 -11.31
N TRP A 177 8.39 -8.05 -10.81
CA TRP A 177 7.88 -7.19 -9.74
C TRP A 177 8.67 -7.36 -8.45
N THR A 178 9.24 -8.55 -8.19
CA THR A 178 10.04 -8.80 -6.98
C THR A 178 11.38 -8.04 -6.96
N ASP A 179 11.82 -7.51 -8.10
CA ASP A 179 13.01 -6.65 -8.17
C ASP A 179 12.77 -5.32 -7.44
N PHE A 180 11.55 -4.78 -7.50
CA PHE A 180 11.17 -3.54 -6.82
C PHE A 180 9.64 -3.45 -6.67
N MET A 181 9.13 -3.82 -5.50
CA MET A 181 7.70 -3.77 -5.18
C MET A 181 7.44 -3.29 -3.76
N VAL A 182 6.20 -2.92 -3.50
CA VAL A 182 5.72 -2.55 -2.19
C VAL A 182 4.46 -3.34 -1.82
N MET A 183 4.36 -3.69 -0.54
CA MET A 183 3.17 -4.27 0.07
C MET A 183 2.47 -3.18 0.88
N HIS A 184 1.28 -2.75 0.45
CA HIS A 184 0.53 -1.68 1.13
C HIS A 184 -0.59 -2.27 1.98
N LEU A 185 -0.37 -2.37 3.29
CA LEU A 185 -1.17 -3.24 4.15
C LEU A 185 -2.48 -2.64 4.67
N SER A 186 -2.73 -1.33 4.52
CA SER A 186 -3.92 -0.72 5.16
C SER A 186 -5.26 -1.15 4.63
N LYS A 187 -5.31 -1.59 3.38
CA LYS A 187 -6.51 -2.23 2.83
C LYS A 187 -6.83 -3.53 3.55
N TRP A 188 -5.82 -4.31 3.93
CA TRP A 188 -5.98 -5.61 4.58
C TRP A 188 -6.68 -5.51 5.93
N TRP A 189 -6.16 -4.70 6.85
CA TRP A 189 -6.80 -4.53 8.17
C TRP A 189 -8.06 -3.67 8.12
N GLY A 190 -8.20 -2.84 7.08
CA GLY A 190 -9.42 -2.07 6.83
C GLY A 190 -10.61 -2.97 6.52
N GLU A 191 -10.44 -3.93 5.61
CA GLU A 191 -11.48 -4.91 5.27
C GLU A 191 -11.76 -5.90 6.41
N LEU A 192 -10.75 -6.23 7.23
CA LEU A 192 -10.90 -7.02 8.47
C LEU A 192 -11.46 -6.21 9.66
N ASN A 193 -11.75 -4.91 9.48
CA ASN A 193 -12.27 -3.99 10.50
C ASN A 193 -11.51 -4.03 11.85
N ILE A 194 -10.19 -4.21 11.82
CA ILE A 194 -9.37 -4.47 13.03
C ILE A 194 -9.42 -3.30 14.04
N LEU A 195 -9.67 -2.09 13.54
CA LEU A 195 -9.76 -0.88 14.37
C LEU A 195 -11.16 -0.59 14.91
N GLY A 196 -12.20 -1.18 14.33
CA GLY A 196 -13.60 -0.97 14.73
C GLY A 196 -14.18 -2.13 15.54
N ASP A 197 -13.51 -3.28 15.56
CA ASP A 197 -13.94 -4.45 16.32
C ASP A 197 -13.64 -4.30 17.82
N GLU A 198 -14.51 -4.82 18.68
CA GLU A 198 -14.30 -4.94 20.13
C GLU A 198 -13.39 -6.13 20.48
N ASP A 199 -13.41 -7.19 19.67
CA ASP A 199 -12.52 -8.35 19.87
C ASP A 199 -11.08 -7.96 19.56
N SER A 200 -10.16 -8.22 20.49
CA SER A 200 -8.74 -7.90 20.32
C SER A 200 -7.97 -8.99 19.58
N THR A 201 -8.54 -10.18 19.38
CA THR A 201 -7.81 -11.34 18.84
C THR A 201 -7.17 -11.04 17.47
N MET A 202 -7.92 -10.44 16.54
CA MET A 202 -7.38 -10.02 15.24
C MET A 202 -6.37 -8.89 15.36
N PHE A 203 -6.60 -7.96 16.28
CA PHE A 203 -5.70 -6.85 16.54
C PHE A 203 -4.35 -7.32 17.10
N ASP A 204 -4.38 -8.19 18.10
CA ASP A 204 -3.22 -8.81 18.75
C ASP A 204 -2.48 -9.73 17.76
N HIS A 205 -3.20 -10.49 16.94
CA HIS A 205 -2.61 -11.29 15.87
C HIS A 205 -1.88 -10.40 14.84
N THR A 206 -2.49 -9.30 14.43
CA THR A 206 -1.90 -8.37 13.45
C THR A 206 -0.63 -7.72 14.01
N THR A 207 -0.69 -7.19 15.23
CA THR A 207 0.44 -6.48 15.84
C THR A 207 1.55 -7.45 16.26
N GLY A 208 1.21 -8.56 16.93
CA GLY A 208 2.18 -9.52 17.45
C GLY A 208 2.69 -10.52 16.41
N THR A 209 1.80 -11.14 15.62
CA THR A 209 2.19 -12.21 14.68
C THR A 209 2.60 -11.64 13.31
N ILE A 210 1.76 -10.81 12.70
CA ILE A 210 2.02 -10.31 11.34
C ILE A 210 3.16 -9.28 11.33
N PHE A 211 3.04 -8.20 12.10
CA PHE A 211 4.07 -7.17 12.19
C PHE A 211 5.25 -7.58 13.06
N GLY A 212 5.00 -8.10 14.26
CA GLY A 212 6.07 -8.59 15.14
C GLY A 212 6.89 -9.71 14.51
N GLY A 213 6.24 -10.66 13.82
CA GLY A 213 6.91 -11.70 13.05
C GLY A 213 7.77 -11.14 11.91
N TYR A 214 7.28 -10.13 11.17
CA TYR A 214 8.06 -9.47 10.14
C TYR A 214 9.28 -8.74 10.71
N LEU A 215 9.12 -7.93 11.76
CA LEU A 215 10.22 -7.26 12.44
C LEU A 215 11.27 -8.27 12.93
N HIS A 216 10.83 -9.35 13.56
CA HIS A 216 11.72 -10.41 13.99
C HIS A 216 12.51 -11.02 12.81
N LYS A 217 11.86 -11.34 11.69
CA LYS A 217 12.55 -11.87 10.49
C LYS A 217 13.63 -10.92 9.97
N VAL A 218 13.33 -9.62 9.87
CA VAL A 218 14.27 -8.60 9.34
C VAL A 218 15.54 -8.50 10.21
N PHE A 219 15.40 -8.59 11.53
CA PHE A 219 16.53 -8.39 12.46
C PHE A 219 17.22 -9.68 12.91
N SER A 220 16.52 -10.81 12.98
CA SER A 220 17.12 -12.12 13.36
C SER A 220 18.00 -12.72 12.27
N GLY A 221 17.68 -12.48 10.99
CA GLY A 221 18.45 -13.01 9.86
C GLY A 221 19.89 -12.52 9.75
N LYS A 222 20.31 -11.52 10.54
CA LYS A 222 21.67 -10.95 10.53
C LYS A 222 22.62 -11.56 11.57
N ALA A 223 22.14 -12.38 12.50
CA ALA A 223 22.92 -12.81 13.66
C ALA A 223 23.96 -13.93 13.39
N THR A 224 23.94 -14.59 12.22
CA THR A 224 24.75 -15.80 11.98
C THR A 224 26.10 -15.59 11.30
N THR A 225 26.38 -14.43 10.70
CA THR A 225 27.74 -14.12 10.19
C THR A 225 28.57 -13.46 11.29
N LYS A 226 29.11 -14.29 12.19
CA LYS A 226 30.07 -13.89 13.22
C LYS A 226 31.30 -13.22 12.60
N THR A 227 31.45 -11.93 12.88
CA THR A 227 32.69 -11.33 13.39
C THR A 227 33.97 -11.60 12.60
N THR A 228 34.08 -11.07 11.40
CA THR A 228 35.34 -10.48 10.95
C THR A 228 35.18 -8.97 11.00
N THR A 229 36.07 -8.30 11.74
CA THR A 229 36.16 -6.85 12.00
C THR A 229 36.32 -5.96 10.75
N THR A 230 36.15 -6.52 9.56
CA THR A 230 36.01 -5.80 8.30
C THR A 230 34.71 -5.00 8.30
N THR A 231 34.86 -3.68 8.20
CA THR A 231 33.78 -2.71 7.94
C THR A 231 32.71 -3.31 7.04
N THR A 232 31.49 -3.52 7.57
CA THR A 232 30.40 -4.08 6.77
C THR A 232 30.20 -3.17 5.55
N PRO A 233 30.32 -3.70 4.31
CA PRO A 233 30.18 -2.89 3.12
C PRO A 233 28.81 -2.22 3.15
N LYS A 234 28.81 -0.89 2.96
CA LYS A 234 27.56 -0.13 2.91
C LYS A 234 26.76 -0.53 1.67
N SER A 235 25.44 -0.64 1.80
CA SER A 235 24.55 -0.86 0.67
C SER A 235 24.84 0.20 -0.43
N PRO A 236 24.82 -0.18 -1.72
CA PRO A 236 24.91 0.77 -2.83
C PRO A 236 23.87 1.90 -2.74
N LEU A 237 22.72 1.63 -2.10
CA LEU A 237 21.62 2.58 -1.92
C LEU A 237 21.71 3.39 -0.62
N HIS A 238 22.82 3.29 0.13
CA HIS A 238 23.02 4.06 1.36
C HIS A 238 22.92 5.58 1.18
N PRO A 239 23.35 6.20 0.06
CA PRO A 239 23.11 7.63 -0.21
C PRO A 239 21.65 8.04 -0.49
N THR A 240 20.67 7.25 -0.03
CA THR A 240 19.23 7.52 -0.15
C THR A 240 18.66 8.07 1.14
N ILE A 241 17.85 9.12 1.04
CA ILE A 241 16.91 9.51 2.11
C ILE A 241 15.52 8.99 1.75
N ALA A 242 14.95 8.15 2.61
CA ALA A 242 13.54 7.79 2.52
C ALA A 242 12.67 8.73 3.36
N MET A 243 11.57 9.17 2.78
CA MET A 243 10.57 10.03 3.39
C MET A 243 9.28 9.26 3.56
N ILE A 244 8.80 9.18 4.80
CA ILE A 244 7.52 8.58 5.14
C ILE A 244 6.54 9.72 5.42
N ALA A 245 5.56 9.90 4.52
CA ALA A 245 4.50 10.87 4.69
C ALA A 245 3.50 10.36 5.74
N PHE A 246 3.66 10.79 7.00
CA PHE A 246 2.99 10.16 8.13
C PHE A 246 1.69 10.85 8.52
N ALA A 247 0.65 10.04 8.67
CA ALA A 247 -0.57 10.39 9.38
C ALA A 247 -1.01 9.17 10.22
N PRO A 248 -1.31 9.34 11.52
CA PRO A 248 -1.70 8.23 12.36
C PRO A 248 -3.10 7.70 12.02
N TYR A 249 -3.31 6.40 12.20
CA TYR A 249 -4.62 5.80 12.04
C TYR A 249 -5.57 6.29 13.14
N ARG A 250 -6.81 6.57 12.73
CA ARG A 250 -7.89 6.92 13.65
C ARG A 250 -8.71 5.66 13.94
N SER A 251 -9.05 5.46 15.21
CA SER A 251 -9.89 4.36 15.68
C SER A 251 -10.84 4.88 16.75
N SER A 252 -12.01 4.25 16.88
CA SER A 252 -12.90 4.40 18.04
C SER A 252 -12.18 4.02 19.34
N HIS A 253 -11.27 3.04 19.26
CA HIS A 253 -10.39 2.62 20.33
C HIS A 253 -9.03 3.31 20.18
N LYS A 254 -8.89 4.51 20.77
CA LYS A 254 -7.68 5.35 20.64
C LYS A 254 -6.37 4.56 20.76
N ASN A 255 -6.24 3.69 21.77
CA ASN A 255 -5.04 2.87 21.97
C ASN A 255 -4.74 1.91 20.79
N ARG A 256 -5.76 1.34 20.14
CA ARG A 256 -5.57 0.43 19.00
C ARG A 256 -5.04 1.16 17.77
N GLY A 257 -5.63 2.30 17.43
CA GLY A 257 -5.16 3.13 16.32
C GLY A 257 -3.69 3.53 16.49
N GLU A 258 -3.32 3.89 17.73
CA GLU A 258 -1.96 4.27 18.10
C GLU A 258 -0.97 3.10 17.98
N LEU A 259 -1.30 1.95 18.56
CA LEU A 259 -0.45 0.75 18.51
C LEU A 259 -0.29 0.20 17.09
N LEU A 260 -1.36 0.14 16.30
CA LEU A 260 -1.29 -0.28 14.90
C LEU A 260 -0.41 0.67 14.08
N THR A 261 -0.56 1.98 14.30
CA THR A 261 0.27 3.00 13.66
C THR A 261 1.74 2.77 13.96
N ALA A 262 2.10 2.51 15.22
CA ALA A 262 3.48 2.27 15.63
C ALA A 262 4.08 1.00 14.99
N HIS A 263 3.35 -0.13 14.99
CA HIS A 263 3.81 -1.39 14.41
C HIS A 263 3.94 -1.33 12.88
N SER A 264 2.96 -0.69 12.23
CA SER A 264 2.98 -0.46 10.79
C SER A 264 4.17 0.39 10.39
N LEU A 265 4.36 1.55 11.05
CA LEU A 265 5.47 2.44 10.77
C LEU A 265 6.82 1.78 11.07
N ALA A 266 6.93 1.04 12.17
CA ALA A 266 8.14 0.28 12.50
C ALA A 266 8.49 -0.74 11.40
N SER A 267 7.49 -1.43 10.87
CA SER A 267 7.67 -2.41 9.79
C SER A 267 8.09 -1.74 8.48
N THR A 268 7.50 -0.59 8.16
CA THR A 268 7.94 0.25 7.04
C THR A 268 9.41 0.64 7.20
N ILE A 269 9.80 1.19 8.35
CA ILE A 269 11.19 1.57 8.65
C ILE A 269 12.14 0.37 8.53
N ALA A 270 11.75 -0.79 9.07
CA ALA A 270 12.54 -2.01 8.99
C ALA A 270 12.73 -2.48 7.54
N SER A 271 11.73 -2.34 6.67
CA SER A 271 11.85 -2.63 5.23
C SER A 271 12.89 -1.73 4.55
N LEU A 272 12.91 -0.42 4.88
CA LEU A 272 13.85 0.54 4.32
C LEU A 272 15.29 0.31 4.83
N TYR A 273 15.41 -0.06 6.11
CA TYR A 273 16.67 -0.49 6.71
C TYR A 273 17.21 -1.77 6.04
N HIS A 274 16.33 -2.73 5.71
CA HIS A 274 16.72 -3.97 5.03
C HIS A 274 17.35 -3.71 3.65
N VAL A 275 16.80 -2.77 2.87
CA VAL A 275 17.38 -2.32 1.59
C VAL A 275 18.70 -1.54 1.76
N GLY A 276 18.94 -1.04 2.97
CA GLY A 276 20.16 -0.33 3.33
C GLY A 276 20.13 1.15 2.98
N PHE A 277 18.97 1.80 3.02
CA PHE A 277 18.88 3.26 2.94
C PHE A 277 19.61 3.91 4.12
N GLY A 278 20.39 4.96 3.86
CA GLY A 278 21.21 5.60 4.90
C GLY A 278 20.41 6.47 5.86
N ARG A 279 19.22 6.94 5.44
CA ARG A 279 18.37 7.75 6.30
C ARG A 279 16.89 7.52 6.03
N VAL A 280 16.10 7.48 7.10
CA VAL A 280 14.64 7.47 7.06
C VAL A 280 14.12 8.65 7.87
N ILE A 281 13.30 9.47 7.25
CA ILE A 281 12.60 10.57 7.90
C ILE A 281 11.10 10.31 7.91
N VAL A 282 10.46 10.60 9.04
CA VAL A 282 9.00 10.52 9.22
C VAL A 282 8.48 11.94 9.33
N THR A 283 7.70 12.41 8.36
CA THR A 283 7.21 13.79 8.37
C THR A 283 5.88 13.87 9.11
N CYS A 284 5.85 14.63 10.21
CA CYS A 284 4.79 14.63 11.20
C CYS A 284 4.02 15.95 11.23
N ASN A 285 2.71 15.90 11.51
CA ASN A 285 1.85 17.07 11.65
C ASN A 285 1.59 17.41 13.14
N GLY A 286 2.65 17.88 13.81
CA GLY A 286 2.61 18.29 15.22
C GLY A 286 3.22 17.28 16.18
N ASP A 287 3.18 17.59 17.47
CA ASP A 287 3.95 16.87 18.50
C ASP A 287 3.41 15.47 18.79
N THR A 288 2.09 15.28 18.72
CA THR A 288 1.49 13.94 18.87
C THR A 288 2.03 12.97 17.83
N ASP A 289 2.13 13.40 16.57
CA ASP A 289 2.62 12.57 15.47
C ASP A 289 4.12 12.25 15.63
N VAL A 290 4.91 13.21 16.14
CA VAL A 290 6.32 12.98 16.48
C VAL A 290 6.46 11.92 17.57
N THR A 291 5.63 11.98 18.61
CA THR A 291 5.62 10.96 19.67
C THR A 291 5.31 9.57 19.09
N ARG A 292 4.34 9.46 18.17
CA ARG A 292 4.01 8.18 17.49
C ARG A 292 5.16 7.68 16.62
N ALA A 293 5.85 8.56 15.90
CA ALA A 293 7.02 8.18 15.14
C ALA A 293 8.15 7.64 16.05
N HIS A 294 8.36 8.27 17.20
CA HIS A 294 9.34 7.80 18.18
C HIS A 294 8.96 6.46 18.83
N GLU A 295 7.67 6.17 19.04
CA GLU A 295 7.22 4.82 19.45
C GLU A 295 7.62 3.76 18.43
N ALA A 296 7.43 4.02 17.13
CA ALA A 296 7.89 3.14 16.07
C ALA A 296 9.43 2.98 16.07
N PHE A 297 10.19 4.04 16.28
CA PHE A 297 11.66 3.97 16.37
C PHE A 297 12.12 3.07 17.52
N ARG A 298 11.44 3.15 18.68
CA ARG A 298 11.72 2.27 19.82
C ARG A 298 11.42 0.82 19.51
N LEU A 299 10.32 0.52 18.81
CA LEU A 299 10.02 -0.85 18.36
C LEU A 299 11.14 -1.37 17.45
N VAL A 300 11.57 -0.59 16.45
CA VAL A 300 12.64 -1.03 15.55
C VAL A 300 13.95 -1.26 16.32
N GLN A 301 14.28 -0.37 17.26
CA GLN A 301 15.45 -0.52 18.14
C GLN A 301 15.37 -1.81 18.97
N LEU A 302 14.22 -2.06 19.63
CA LEU A 302 13.98 -3.24 20.45
C LEU A 302 14.24 -4.53 19.66
N TYR A 303 13.62 -4.67 18.48
CA TYR A 303 13.81 -5.85 17.63
C TYR A 303 15.24 -5.95 17.07
N SER A 304 15.91 -4.84 16.80
CA SER A 304 17.30 -4.84 16.33
C SER A 304 18.31 -5.28 17.39
N THR A 305 17.99 -5.12 18.67
CA THR A 305 18.84 -5.55 19.79
C THR A 305 18.44 -6.89 20.39
N ALA A 306 17.21 -7.35 20.15
CA ALA A 306 16.64 -8.57 20.74
C ALA A 306 17.34 -9.86 20.32
N SER A 307 18.21 -9.86 19.32
CA SER A 307 19.02 -11.03 18.92
C SER A 307 19.96 -11.58 20.01
N THR A 308 20.09 -10.90 21.17
CA THR A 308 20.77 -11.44 22.37
C THR A 308 19.83 -12.06 23.40
N PHE A 309 18.51 -11.97 23.23
CA PHE A 309 17.52 -12.49 24.17
C PHE A 309 16.83 -13.72 23.57
N ASN A 310 17.14 -14.92 24.09
CA ASN A 310 16.34 -16.13 23.86
C ASN A 310 14.96 -16.07 24.54
N GLU A 311 14.66 -14.99 25.24
CA GLU A 311 13.37 -14.75 25.84
C GLU A 311 12.44 -14.25 24.73
N LYS A 312 11.33 -14.97 24.47
CA LYS A 312 10.25 -14.45 23.63
C LYS A 312 9.94 -13.06 24.18
N VAL A 313 10.18 -12.02 23.40
CA VAL A 313 9.71 -10.67 23.72
C VAL A 313 8.18 -10.76 23.69
N THR A 314 7.57 -11.20 24.78
CA THR A 314 6.17 -10.98 25.07
C THR A 314 6.07 -9.49 25.30
N VAL A 315 5.86 -8.77 24.20
CA VAL A 315 5.30 -7.42 24.23
C VAL A 315 3.95 -7.62 24.88
N ASP A 316 3.90 -7.49 26.21
CA ASP A 316 2.66 -7.54 26.96
C ASP A 316 1.81 -6.36 26.48
N THR A 317 0.90 -6.64 25.55
CA THR A 317 0.02 -5.66 24.90
C THR A 317 -0.85 -4.91 25.91
N ALA A 318 -1.02 -5.44 27.12
CA ALA A 318 -1.72 -4.77 28.22
C ALA A 318 -0.85 -3.72 28.92
N ASN A 319 0.46 -3.95 28.98
CA ASN A 319 1.41 -2.96 29.48
C ASN A 319 1.88 -2.14 28.28
N ARG A 320 1.20 -0.99 28.05
CA ARG A 320 1.80 0.16 27.35
C ARG A 320 3.27 0.13 27.70
N ILE A 321 4.14 0.07 26.71
CA ILE A 321 5.55 0.24 27.01
C ILE A 321 5.67 1.68 27.51
N LEU A 322 5.55 1.85 28.84
CA LEU A 322 5.50 3.11 29.56
C LEU A 322 6.93 3.61 29.58
N PHE A 323 7.40 4.02 28.41
CA PHE A 323 8.64 4.74 28.30
C PHE A 323 8.41 6.12 28.92
N SER A 324 9.16 6.41 29.99
CA SER A 324 9.20 7.72 30.62
C SER A 324 9.30 8.81 29.53
N SER A 325 8.38 9.78 29.59
CA SER A 325 8.29 10.93 28.68
C SER A 325 9.52 11.85 28.71
N ASP A 326 10.40 11.65 29.70
CA ASP A 326 11.36 12.67 30.10
C ASP A 326 12.72 12.53 29.41
N GLN A 327 12.94 11.46 28.62
CA GLN A 327 14.04 11.40 27.66
C GLN A 327 13.61 12.07 26.33
N ALA A 328 13.47 13.39 26.40
CA ALA A 328 13.08 14.24 25.28
C ALA A 328 14.15 14.30 24.17
N MET A 329 13.89 13.58 23.07
CA MET A 329 13.76 14.08 21.69
C MET A 329 14.85 14.99 21.06
N ALA A 330 16.14 14.85 21.37
CA ALA A 330 17.18 15.66 20.71
C ALA A 330 18.10 14.94 19.73
N VAL A 331 18.16 13.60 19.71
CA VAL A 331 19.16 12.86 18.90
C VAL A 331 18.48 11.97 17.87
N PRO A 332 18.90 12.00 16.58
CA PRO A 332 18.48 11.02 15.60
C PRO A 332 18.72 9.60 16.15
N ALA A 333 17.68 8.77 16.19
CA ALA A 333 17.87 7.37 16.50
C ALA A 333 18.69 6.73 15.36
N GLN A 334 19.49 5.72 15.66
CA GLN A 334 20.33 5.06 14.66
C GLN A 334 20.17 3.55 14.78
N ILE A 335 19.98 2.89 13.64
CA ILE A 335 19.85 1.43 13.56
C ILE A 335 20.85 0.94 12.52
N GLY A 336 21.92 0.29 12.98
CA GLY A 336 23.07 -0.01 12.13
C GLY A 336 23.64 1.26 11.49
N ASN A 337 23.66 1.32 10.17
CA ASN A 337 24.13 2.49 9.41
C ASN A 337 23.02 3.48 9.02
N THR A 338 21.76 3.18 9.37
CA THR A 338 20.60 4.01 9.00
C THR A 338 20.26 5.00 10.12
N GLU A 339 20.17 6.27 9.77
CA GLU A 339 19.69 7.32 10.68
C GLU A 339 18.16 7.46 10.59
N LEU A 340 17.51 7.67 11.73
CA LEU A 340 16.07 7.88 11.85
C LEU A 340 15.79 9.28 12.41
N ALA A 341 14.81 9.98 11.83
CA ALA A 341 14.33 11.24 12.39
C ALA A 341 12.83 11.42 12.19
N ALA A 342 12.17 12.00 13.19
CA ALA A 342 10.82 12.51 13.07
C ALA A 342 10.90 14.04 12.82
N VAL A 343 10.34 14.49 11.70
CA VAL A 343 10.41 15.89 11.27
C VAL A 343 9.05 16.53 11.43
N ARG A 344 8.91 17.42 12.40
CA ARG A 344 7.70 18.20 12.61
C ARG A 344 7.59 19.31 11.56
N ILE A 345 6.52 19.28 10.76
CA ILE A 345 6.21 20.38 9.84
C ILE A 345 5.52 21.50 10.61
N THR A 346 6.19 22.65 10.74
CA THR A 346 5.66 23.83 11.42
C THR A 346 4.96 24.80 10.46
N ASN A 347 5.42 24.85 9.20
CA ASN A 347 4.85 25.73 8.20
C ASN A 347 3.57 25.12 7.59
N THR A 348 2.41 25.63 8.02
CA THR A 348 1.10 25.12 7.59
C THR A 348 0.83 25.28 6.09
N THR A 349 1.52 26.21 5.42
CA THR A 349 1.40 26.40 3.97
C THR A 349 1.98 25.22 3.18
N TRP A 350 2.80 24.38 3.81
CA TRP A 350 3.42 23.23 3.13
C TRP A 350 2.48 22.03 3.00
N PHE A 351 1.48 21.89 3.86
CA PHE A 351 0.53 20.76 3.81
C PHE A 351 -0.91 21.19 3.52
N LYS A 352 -1.27 22.47 3.67
CA LYS A 352 -2.65 22.89 3.43
C LYS A 352 -2.88 23.13 1.94
N THR A 353 -3.81 22.40 1.35
CA THR A 353 -4.27 22.66 -0.02
C THR A 353 -5.74 23.08 -0.01
N LYS A 354 -6.28 23.44 -1.18
CA LYS A 354 -7.71 23.71 -1.33
C LYS A 354 -8.58 22.46 -1.16
N TRP A 355 -8.00 21.26 -1.26
CA TRP A 355 -8.71 19.98 -1.26
C TRP A 355 -8.57 19.20 0.04
N VAL A 356 -7.41 19.28 0.68
CA VAL A 356 -7.10 18.51 1.89
C VAL A 356 -6.49 19.41 2.95
N LYS A 357 -6.91 19.18 4.20
CA LYS A 357 -6.43 19.95 5.36
C LYS A 357 -4.95 19.67 5.66
N TYR A 358 -4.51 18.43 5.45
CA TYR A 358 -3.18 17.93 5.78
C TYR A 358 -2.65 17.04 4.64
N ASN A 359 -2.03 17.64 3.63
CA ASN A 359 -1.30 16.96 2.56
C ASN A 359 0.14 16.69 3.01
N MET A 360 0.33 15.62 3.79
CA MET A 360 1.65 15.27 4.30
C MET A 360 2.67 14.93 3.21
N PRO A 361 2.30 14.23 2.11
CA PRO A 361 3.21 14.05 0.98
C PRO A 361 3.71 15.36 0.37
N LEU A 362 2.83 16.35 0.16
CA LEU A 362 3.24 17.67 -0.33
C LEU A 362 4.26 18.32 0.62
N ALA A 363 3.98 18.31 1.93
CA ALA A 363 4.89 18.90 2.91
C ALA A 363 6.24 18.18 2.97
N ALA A 364 6.25 16.85 2.83
CA ALA A 364 7.46 16.06 2.76
C ALA A 364 8.33 16.46 1.56
N VAL A 365 7.71 16.57 0.37
CA VAL A 365 8.40 16.97 -0.86
C VAL A 365 8.92 18.41 -0.75
N ILE A 366 8.11 19.36 -0.28
CA ILE A 366 8.53 20.77 -0.09
C ILE A 366 9.72 20.86 0.87
N GLY A 367 9.59 20.26 2.04
CA GLY A 367 10.61 20.34 3.09
C GLY A 367 11.93 19.72 2.64
N MET A 368 11.89 18.56 1.98
CA MET A 368 13.09 17.92 1.45
C MET A 368 13.71 18.69 0.27
N GLN A 369 12.90 19.27 -0.64
CA GLN A 369 13.43 20.13 -1.71
C GLN A 369 14.13 21.37 -1.14
N LYS A 370 13.57 21.96 -0.07
CA LYS A 370 14.21 23.06 0.66
C LYS A 370 15.50 22.62 1.35
N ALA A 371 15.48 21.47 2.03
CA ALA A 371 16.66 20.91 2.71
C ALA A 371 17.82 20.67 1.73
N LEU A 372 17.57 19.91 0.66
CA LEU A 372 18.56 19.58 -0.35
C LEU A 372 19.05 20.79 -1.15
N GLY A 373 18.24 21.86 -1.20
CA GLY A 373 18.58 23.12 -1.84
C GLY A 373 19.23 24.16 -0.92
N GLY A 374 19.44 23.85 0.37
CA GLY A 374 20.00 24.81 1.34
C GLY A 374 19.08 26.00 1.64
N LYS A 375 17.75 25.81 1.56
CA LYS A 375 16.72 26.86 1.69
C LYS A 375 15.87 26.73 2.96
N LEU A 376 16.35 25.98 3.95
CA LEU A 376 15.74 25.94 5.28
C LEU A 376 16.26 27.12 6.11
N GLU A 377 15.45 27.58 7.06
CA GLU A 377 15.74 28.81 7.80
C GLU A 377 16.83 28.61 8.86
N SER A 378 17.03 27.37 9.32
CA SER A 378 18.02 27.05 10.34
C SER A 378 18.85 25.81 10.02
N GLU A 379 20.08 25.79 10.53
CA GLU A 379 20.96 24.62 10.49
C GLU A 379 20.34 23.44 11.28
N LYS A 380 19.64 23.73 12.39
CA LYS A 380 18.93 22.73 13.19
C LYS A 380 17.86 22.01 12.37
N GLU A 381 17.05 22.76 11.62
CA GLU A 381 16.05 22.17 10.72
C GLU A 381 16.74 21.33 9.63
N SER A 382 17.82 21.85 9.04
CA SER A 382 18.61 21.11 8.04
C SER A 382 19.13 19.78 8.58
N LYS A 383 19.58 19.72 9.83
CA LYS A 383 20.03 18.48 10.49
C LYS A 383 18.88 17.48 10.70
N TYR A 384 17.66 17.92 10.95
CA TYR A 384 16.50 17.01 11.02
C TYR A 384 16.16 16.38 9.66
N TRP A 385 16.32 17.12 8.56
CA TRP A 385 16.06 16.59 7.23
C TRP A 385 17.22 15.73 6.70
N LEU A 386 18.46 16.23 6.79
CA LEU A 386 19.64 15.67 6.13
C LEU A 386 20.55 14.84 7.04
N GLY A 387 20.33 14.87 8.35
CA GLY A 387 21.19 14.19 9.32
C GLY A 387 22.35 15.05 9.79
N THR A 388 23.19 14.46 10.64
CA THR A 388 24.33 15.16 11.27
C THR A 388 25.68 14.70 10.74
N LYS A 389 25.74 13.54 10.08
CA LYS A 389 27.00 12.93 9.60
C LYS A 389 27.37 13.36 8.19
N HIS A 390 26.39 13.76 7.40
CA HIS A 390 26.55 13.99 5.97
C HIS A 390 25.94 15.32 5.57
N ASP A 391 26.55 15.98 4.59
CA ASP A 391 26.06 17.22 4.01
C ASP A 391 24.97 16.94 2.95
N ALA A 392 24.39 18.01 2.39
CA ALA A 392 23.38 17.87 1.35
C ALA A 392 23.90 17.23 0.04
N SER A 393 25.22 17.26 -0.20
CA SER A 393 25.84 16.75 -1.42
C SER A 393 26.01 15.22 -1.41
N TYR A 394 26.15 14.64 -0.21
CA TYR A 394 26.18 13.20 0.00
C TYR A 394 24.92 12.49 -0.51
N TRP A 395 23.75 13.07 -0.27
CA TRP A 395 22.46 12.46 -0.61
C TRP A 395 22.19 12.53 -2.11
N LYS A 396 22.19 11.37 -2.77
CA LYS A 396 22.02 11.25 -4.22
C LYS A 396 20.61 10.88 -4.62
N TYR A 397 19.87 10.20 -3.74
CA TYR A 397 18.56 9.64 -4.06
C TYR A 397 17.53 9.97 -2.97
N VAL A 398 16.28 10.04 -3.38
CA VAL A 398 15.14 10.28 -2.49
C VAL A 398 14.07 9.24 -2.76
N TYR A 399 13.61 8.57 -1.71
CA TYR A 399 12.48 7.64 -1.73
C TYR A 399 11.29 8.28 -1.02
N LEU A 400 10.09 8.21 -1.59
CA LEU A 400 8.84 8.59 -0.91
C LEU A 400 8.01 7.33 -0.66
N THR A 401 7.36 7.25 0.50
CA THR A 401 6.42 6.16 0.83
C THR A 401 5.44 6.54 1.96
N GLU A 402 4.57 5.59 2.31
CA GLU A 402 3.53 5.68 3.34
C GLU A 402 3.88 4.82 4.57
N PRO A 403 3.30 5.08 5.75
CA PRO A 403 3.65 4.37 6.99
C PRO A 403 3.24 2.88 7.05
N ASP A 404 2.50 2.37 6.08
CA ASP A 404 2.00 1.00 5.92
C ASP A 404 2.50 0.30 4.66
N THR A 405 3.53 0.87 4.05
CA THR A 405 4.07 0.40 2.79
C THR A 405 5.44 -0.24 2.99
N LEU A 406 5.49 -1.56 2.86
CA LEU A 406 6.70 -2.34 3.09
C LEU A 406 7.43 -2.53 1.76
N LEU A 407 8.63 -1.97 1.65
CA LEU A 407 9.47 -2.11 0.46
C LEU A 407 10.11 -3.50 0.41
N HIS A 408 9.98 -4.16 -0.74
CA HIS A 408 10.66 -5.41 -1.04
C HIS A 408 11.47 -5.25 -2.33
N THR A 409 12.74 -5.64 -2.26
CA THR A 409 13.65 -5.65 -3.41
C THR A 409 14.71 -6.72 -3.17
N LYS A 410 15.04 -7.48 -4.22
CA LYS A 410 16.12 -8.46 -4.19
C LYS A 410 17.46 -7.77 -3.97
N GLU A 411 18.31 -8.35 -3.13
CA GLU A 411 19.65 -7.81 -2.85
C GLU A 411 20.51 -7.69 -4.13
N SER A 412 20.35 -8.65 -5.05
CA SER A 412 21.00 -8.61 -6.37
C SER A 412 20.63 -7.39 -7.21
N MET A 413 19.52 -6.71 -6.89
CA MET A 413 19.03 -5.55 -7.63
C MET A 413 19.51 -4.21 -7.06
N TRP A 414 20.12 -4.17 -5.88
CA TRP A 414 20.53 -2.90 -5.26
C TRP A 414 21.54 -2.13 -6.12
N LYS A 415 22.56 -2.81 -6.65
CA LYS A 415 23.56 -2.18 -7.52
C LYS A 415 22.99 -1.80 -8.90
N PRO A 416 22.26 -2.66 -9.62
CA PRO A 416 21.57 -2.25 -10.85
C PRO A 416 20.62 -1.06 -10.67
N ILE A 417 19.86 -1.01 -9.56
CA ILE A 417 18.99 0.13 -9.23
C ILE A 417 19.83 1.40 -9.04
N GLN A 418 20.93 1.32 -8.28
CA GLN A 418 21.85 2.45 -8.10
C GLN A 418 22.37 2.97 -9.44
N GLU A 419 22.88 2.08 -10.30
CA GLU A 419 23.41 2.44 -11.61
C GLU A 419 22.35 3.12 -12.49
N GLY A 420 21.11 2.61 -12.47
CA GLY A 420 19.99 3.24 -13.17
C GLY A 420 19.66 4.65 -12.63
N LEU A 421 19.66 4.82 -11.30
CA LEU A 421 19.44 6.13 -10.67
C LEU A 421 20.55 7.12 -11.04
N ASP A 422 21.81 6.69 -11.04
CA ASP A 422 22.96 7.50 -11.42
C ASP A 422 22.90 7.94 -12.89
N GLN A 423 22.28 7.14 -13.75
CA GLN A 423 22.01 7.50 -15.15
C GLN A 423 20.79 8.41 -15.32
N GLY A 424 20.09 8.74 -14.24
CA GLY A 424 18.95 9.64 -14.28
C GLY A 424 17.59 8.96 -14.38
N LEU A 425 17.51 7.64 -14.23
CA LEU A 425 16.23 6.92 -14.14
C LEU A 425 15.52 7.20 -12.82
N SER A 426 14.23 6.91 -12.82
CA SER A 426 13.30 6.99 -11.70
C SER A 426 12.54 5.68 -11.62
N PHE A 427 12.52 5.04 -10.46
CA PHE A 427 11.88 3.74 -10.28
C PHE A 427 10.59 3.87 -9.50
N PHE A 428 9.55 3.21 -9.99
CA PHE A 428 8.24 3.14 -9.37
C PHE A 428 7.96 1.68 -9.03
N PRO A 429 7.73 1.36 -7.75
CA PRO A 429 7.53 -0.02 -7.35
C PRO A 429 6.16 -0.52 -7.82
N HIS A 430 6.05 -1.83 -8.06
CA HIS A 430 4.74 -2.46 -8.18
C HIS A 430 4.05 -2.48 -6.82
N ARG A 431 2.76 -2.13 -6.75
CA ARG A 431 1.98 -2.17 -5.50
C ARG A 431 1.13 -3.43 -5.43
N LEU A 432 1.57 -4.40 -4.63
CA LEU A 432 0.80 -5.60 -4.34
C LEU A 432 -0.43 -5.26 -3.51
N GLN A 433 -1.56 -5.87 -3.85
CA GLN A 433 -2.83 -5.67 -3.15
C GLN A 433 -3.00 -6.75 -2.09
N PRO A 434 -2.96 -6.43 -0.79
CA PRO A 434 -3.16 -7.46 0.21
C PRO A 434 -4.63 -7.89 0.22
N LEU A 435 -4.85 -9.17 0.40
CA LEU A 435 -6.17 -9.78 0.47
C LEU A 435 -6.39 -10.34 1.86
N PRO A 436 -7.47 -9.95 2.56
CA PRO A 436 -7.97 -10.72 3.68
C PRO A 436 -8.18 -12.17 3.24
N HIS A 437 -7.41 -13.09 3.81
CA HIS A 437 -7.39 -14.51 3.44
C HIS A 437 -7.32 -15.35 4.72
N GLU A 438 -8.04 -16.47 4.76
CA GLU A 438 -8.15 -17.35 5.93
C GLU A 438 -6.79 -17.81 6.47
N PHE A 439 -5.82 -18.01 5.58
CA PHE A 439 -4.43 -18.33 5.91
C PHE A 439 -3.75 -17.32 6.86
N ASN A 440 -4.20 -16.07 6.90
CA ASN A 440 -3.62 -15.00 7.72
C ASN A 440 -4.44 -14.70 8.99
N LEU A 441 -5.37 -15.57 9.36
CA LEU A 441 -6.22 -15.38 10.52
C LEU A 441 -5.68 -16.17 11.72
N PRO A 442 -5.91 -15.67 12.95
CA PRO A 442 -5.52 -16.37 14.15
C PRO A 442 -6.23 -17.72 14.24
N PRO A 443 -5.58 -18.73 14.84
CA PRO A 443 -6.25 -20.01 15.11
C PRO A 443 -7.46 -19.79 16.02
N SER A 444 -8.51 -20.58 15.82
CA SER A 444 -9.69 -20.56 16.69
C SER A 444 -9.34 -20.92 18.12
N THR A 445 -9.84 -20.16 19.08
CA THR A 445 -9.68 -20.43 20.52
C THR A 445 -10.75 -21.36 21.07
N GLU A 446 -11.91 -21.45 20.41
CA GLU A 446 -13.10 -22.15 20.94
C GLU A 446 -13.05 -23.66 20.72
N ASP A 447 -12.30 -24.14 19.72
CA ASP A 447 -12.07 -25.57 19.51
C ASP A 447 -10.83 -25.79 18.60
N PRO A 448 -9.71 -26.30 19.14
CA PRO A 448 -8.50 -26.58 18.37
C PRO A 448 -8.71 -27.61 17.24
N SER A 449 -9.75 -28.44 17.33
CA SER A 449 -10.08 -29.47 16.34
C SER A 449 -10.89 -28.90 15.17
N THR A 450 -11.68 -27.86 15.39
CA THR A 450 -12.27 -27.06 14.31
C THR A 450 -11.35 -25.88 14.01
N LYS A 451 -10.54 -26.02 12.94
CA LYS A 451 -9.72 -24.94 12.37
C LYS A 451 -10.54 -23.75 11.83
N HIS A 452 -11.76 -23.53 12.31
CA HIS A 452 -12.63 -22.46 11.88
C HIS A 452 -12.35 -21.21 12.69
N VAL A 453 -11.69 -20.27 12.03
CA VAL A 453 -11.65 -18.84 12.39
C VAL A 453 -12.99 -18.41 12.96
N SER A 454 -12.95 -17.64 14.06
CA SER A 454 -14.13 -17.06 14.71
C SER A 454 -15.20 -16.69 13.68
N ARG A 455 -16.42 -17.25 13.84
CA ARG A 455 -17.55 -17.05 12.91
C ARG A 455 -17.78 -15.58 12.59
N LYS A 456 -17.36 -14.70 13.49
CA LYS A 456 -17.38 -13.24 13.39
C LYS A 456 -16.70 -12.67 12.14
N TYR A 457 -15.62 -13.30 11.66
CA TYR A 457 -14.83 -12.78 10.53
C TYR A 457 -15.18 -13.41 9.19
N GLN A 458 -16.03 -14.44 9.15
CA GLN A 458 -16.22 -15.29 7.97
C GLN A 458 -16.57 -14.51 6.70
N THR A 459 -17.31 -13.40 6.79
CA THR A 459 -17.66 -12.55 5.63
C THR A 459 -16.57 -11.62 5.13
N GLN A 460 -15.44 -11.53 5.84
CA GLN A 460 -14.42 -10.50 5.62
C GLN A 460 -13.12 -11.06 5.04
N TYR A 461 -13.08 -12.34 4.65
CA TYR A 461 -11.89 -12.97 4.09
C TYR A 461 -12.21 -13.97 2.99
N ILE A 462 -11.19 -14.26 2.18
CA ILE A 462 -11.21 -15.32 1.19
C ILE A 462 -10.87 -16.65 1.88
N PRO A 463 -11.68 -17.71 1.71
CA PRO A 463 -11.42 -19.00 2.33
C PRO A 463 -10.21 -19.69 1.72
N ASN A 464 -9.52 -20.49 2.54
CA ASN A 464 -8.39 -21.31 2.12
C ASN A 464 -8.86 -22.62 1.46
N VAL A 465 -9.61 -22.50 0.37
CA VAL A 465 -10.10 -23.61 -0.48
C VAL A 465 -9.77 -23.34 -1.94
N LEU A 466 -9.70 -24.37 -2.78
CA LEU A 466 -9.37 -24.20 -4.20
C LEU A 466 -10.41 -23.30 -4.90
N PRO A 467 -9.98 -22.40 -5.81
CA PRO A 467 -8.60 -22.19 -6.26
C PRO A 467 -7.78 -21.24 -5.36
N PHE A 468 -8.41 -20.60 -4.36
CA PHE A 468 -7.78 -19.59 -3.50
C PHE A 468 -6.72 -20.15 -2.54
N SER A 469 -6.77 -21.45 -2.22
CA SER A 469 -5.70 -22.12 -1.46
C SER A 469 -4.39 -22.31 -2.25
N ASN A 470 -4.39 -22.04 -3.57
CA ASN A 470 -3.18 -22.14 -4.39
C ASN A 470 -2.31 -20.87 -4.26
N ILE A 471 -1.63 -20.76 -3.12
CA ILE A 471 -0.80 -19.61 -2.77
C ILE A 471 0.66 -19.91 -3.12
N THR A 472 1.28 -19.08 -3.96
CA THR A 472 2.71 -19.17 -4.28
C THR A 472 3.53 -18.30 -3.32
N ASN A 473 4.48 -18.90 -2.60
CA ASN A 473 5.38 -18.16 -1.73
C ASN A 473 6.60 -17.66 -2.52
N LEU A 474 6.69 -16.35 -2.73
CA LEU A 474 7.78 -15.68 -3.44
C LEU A 474 8.98 -15.51 -2.51
N ASP A 475 9.99 -16.36 -2.69
CA ASP A 475 11.33 -16.20 -2.11
C ASP A 475 12.32 -15.61 -3.14
N ASP A 476 13.61 -15.57 -2.82
CA ASP A 476 14.64 -14.99 -3.69
C ASP A 476 14.82 -15.73 -5.03
N THR A 477 14.37 -16.98 -5.13
CA THR A 477 14.43 -17.82 -6.35
C THR A 477 13.22 -17.65 -7.26
N TRP A 478 12.16 -17.02 -6.76
CA TRP A 478 10.95 -16.75 -7.50
C TRP A 478 10.97 -15.36 -8.13
N HIS A 479 10.24 -15.26 -9.23
CA HIS A 479 9.99 -14.03 -9.97
C HIS A 479 8.48 -13.84 -10.10
N CYS A 480 8.02 -12.59 -10.13
CA CYS A 480 6.63 -12.22 -10.36
C CYS A 480 6.61 -11.46 -11.69
N CYS A 481 6.55 -12.23 -12.78
CA CYS A 481 6.78 -11.69 -14.12
C CYS A 481 5.55 -10.96 -14.64
N ASP A 482 5.74 -9.71 -15.05
CA ASP A 482 4.69 -8.89 -15.63
C ASP A 482 4.00 -9.59 -16.81
N ASP A 483 2.68 -9.74 -16.72
CA ASP A 483 1.83 -10.35 -17.74
C ASP A 483 0.84 -9.32 -18.32
N GLY A 484 1.19 -8.03 -18.20
CA GLY A 484 0.43 -6.92 -18.76
C GLY A 484 -0.89 -6.58 -18.06
N PRO A 485 -1.64 -5.62 -18.63
CA PRO A 485 -2.89 -5.12 -18.06
C PRO A 485 -4.09 -5.99 -18.48
N GLU A 486 -4.37 -7.06 -17.75
CA GLU A 486 -5.64 -7.80 -17.90
C GLU A 486 -6.64 -7.30 -16.87
N TRP A 487 -7.71 -6.62 -17.31
CA TRP A 487 -8.72 -6.04 -16.41
C TRP A 487 -9.99 -6.91 -16.36
N PRO A 488 -10.10 -7.92 -15.47
CA PRO A 488 -11.28 -8.77 -15.30
C PRO A 488 -12.48 -7.94 -14.82
N GLY A 489 -12.25 -6.74 -14.26
CA GLY A 489 -13.30 -5.79 -13.90
C GLY A 489 -14.11 -5.30 -15.11
N ARG A 490 -13.59 -5.48 -16.33
CA ARG A 490 -14.13 -4.91 -17.57
C ARG A 490 -14.37 -5.93 -18.69
N SER A 491 -14.06 -7.21 -18.51
CA SER A 491 -14.44 -8.17 -19.55
C SER A 491 -15.97 -8.20 -19.66
N GLU A 492 -16.47 -8.30 -20.89
CA GLU A 492 -17.91 -8.29 -21.16
C GLU A 492 -18.65 -9.39 -20.39
N GLU A 493 -17.93 -10.48 -20.09
CA GLU A 493 -18.35 -11.60 -19.24
C GLU A 493 -18.84 -11.17 -17.84
N PHE A 494 -18.37 -10.03 -17.31
CA PHE A 494 -18.79 -9.52 -16.01
C PHE A 494 -19.65 -8.25 -16.08
N GLY A 495 -20.21 -7.94 -17.26
CA GLY A 495 -21.11 -6.81 -17.50
C GLY A 495 -20.37 -5.50 -17.78
N THR A 496 -20.60 -4.93 -18.96
CA THR A 496 -19.90 -3.72 -19.45
C THR A 496 -20.40 -2.40 -18.86
N GLN A 497 -21.49 -2.38 -18.06
CA GLN A 497 -22.21 -1.13 -17.76
C GLN A 497 -22.43 -0.77 -16.29
N GLN A 498 -22.09 -1.62 -15.32
CA GLN A 498 -22.18 -1.26 -13.91
C GLN A 498 -20.82 -1.29 -13.26
N ARG A 499 -20.52 -0.29 -12.42
CA ARG A 499 -19.29 -0.28 -11.60
C ARG A 499 -19.21 -1.66 -10.93
N PRO A 500 -18.18 -2.47 -11.22
CA PRO A 500 -18.25 -3.92 -11.09
C PRO A 500 -18.58 -4.41 -9.68
N CYS A 501 -18.40 -3.55 -8.67
CA CYS A 501 -18.77 -3.75 -7.27
C CYS A 501 -19.31 -2.46 -6.59
N GLY A 502 -20.27 -1.77 -7.21
CA GLY A 502 -20.95 -0.63 -6.58
C GLY A 502 -20.05 0.59 -6.32
N GLY A 503 -18.95 0.72 -7.06
CA GLY A 503 -17.95 1.79 -6.88
C GLY A 503 -16.77 1.41 -5.98
N LEU A 504 -16.67 0.15 -5.57
CA LEU A 504 -15.47 -0.41 -4.96
C LEU A 504 -14.43 -0.81 -5.99
N TRP A 505 -13.21 -1.01 -5.52
CA TRP A 505 -12.12 -1.61 -6.28
C TRP A 505 -12.49 -3.03 -6.72
N TRP A 506 -12.01 -3.45 -7.90
CA TRP A 506 -12.39 -4.73 -8.50
C TRP A 506 -11.97 -5.94 -7.66
N TRP A 507 -10.86 -5.84 -6.92
CA TRP A 507 -10.37 -6.90 -6.04
C TRP A 507 -11.18 -6.99 -4.74
N ALA A 508 -11.87 -5.90 -4.36
CA ALA A 508 -12.70 -5.84 -3.16
C ALA A 508 -14.09 -6.47 -3.37
N CYS A 509 -14.34 -7.00 -4.56
CA CYS A 509 -15.54 -7.76 -4.88
C CYS A 509 -15.63 -9.01 -3.99
N GLY A 510 -16.78 -9.18 -3.32
CA GLY A 510 -17.07 -10.30 -2.42
C GLY A 510 -17.07 -9.92 -0.93
N TYR A 511 -16.21 -9.00 -0.49
CA TYR A 511 -16.08 -8.65 0.95
C TYR A 511 -17.27 -7.87 1.54
N ARG A 512 -18.12 -7.28 0.69
CA ARG A 512 -19.29 -6.49 1.13
C ARG A 512 -20.63 -7.16 0.84
N SER A 513 -20.64 -8.44 0.50
CA SER A 513 -21.90 -9.17 0.42
C SER A 513 -22.54 -9.21 1.80
N SER A 514 -23.83 -8.90 1.90
CA SER A 514 -24.59 -9.00 3.15
C SER A 514 -24.82 -10.44 3.61
N VAL A 515 -24.34 -11.42 2.85
CA VAL A 515 -24.57 -12.84 3.05
C VAL A 515 -23.43 -13.41 3.91
N LYS A 516 -23.76 -14.16 4.95
CA LYS A 516 -22.79 -14.79 5.86
C LYS A 516 -22.05 -15.92 5.14
N VAL A 517 -20.72 -15.86 5.09
CA VAL A 517 -19.88 -16.90 4.46
C VAL A 517 -19.99 -18.26 5.18
N SER A 518 -20.34 -18.29 6.47
CA SER A 518 -20.62 -19.53 7.22
C SER A 518 -21.69 -20.39 6.57
N GLU A 519 -22.61 -19.74 5.87
CA GLU A 519 -23.81 -20.31 5.27
C GLU A 519 -23.64 -20.42 3.74
N GLN A 520 -22.52 -19.95 3.20
CA GLN A 520 -22.23 -20.01 1.77
C GLN A 520 -21.63 -21.36 1.39
N SER A 521 -22.23 -21.97 0.39
CA SER A 521 -21.62 -23.03 -0.40
C SER A 521 -20.31 -22.57 -1.03
N LYS A 522 -19.44 -23.51 -1.41
CA LYS A 522 -18.18 -23.19 -2.10
C LYS A 522 -18.43 -22.42 -3.37
N GLU A 523 -19.52 -22.75 -4.05
CA GLU A 523 -19.98 -22.15 -5.30
C GLU A 523 -20.32 -20.67 -5.11
N GLU A 524 -21.00 -20.30 -4.01
CA GLU A 524 -21.31 -18.90 -3.69
C GLU A 524 -20.06 -18.09 -3.38
N ILE A 525 -19.10 -18.66 -2.65
CA ILE A 525 -17.81 -17.99 -2.38
C ILE A 525 -17.05 -17.76 -3.69
N LEU A 526 -16.97 -18.78 -4.54
CA LEU A 526 -16.34 -18.66 -5.85
C LEU A 526 -17.02 -17.57 -6.69
N GLU A 527 -18.35 -17.53 -6.68
CA GLU A 527 -19.10 -16.51 -7.42
C GLU A 527 -18.84 -15.09 -6.88
N HIS A 528 -18.81 -14.91 -5.55
CA HIS A 528 -18.53 -13.63 -4.91
C HIS A 528 -17.10 -13.12 -5.19
N HIS A 529 -16.13 -14.02 -5.23
CA HIS A 529 -14.72 -13.69 -5.45
C HIS A 529 -14.21 -14.08 -6.85
N LYS A 530 -15.10 -14.37 -7.81
CA LYS A 530 -14.71 -14.91 -9.13
C LYS A 530 -13.72 -14.04 -9.90
N ARG A 531 -13.71 -12.74 -9.65
CA ARG A 531 -12.78 -11.78 -10.27
C ARG A 531 -11.33 -11.98 -9.82
N LEU A 532 -11.11 -12.60 -8.66
CA LEU A 532 -9.78 -12.95 -8.15
C LEU A 532 -9.28 -14.30 -8.70
N VAL A 533 -10.16 -15.16 -9.21
CA VAL A 533 -9.80 -16.51 -9.69
C VAL A 533 -8.71 -16.49 -10.78
N PRO A 534 -8.71 -15.55 -11.76
CA PRO A 534 -7.65 -15.49 -12.77
C PRO A 534 -6.29 -15.03 -12.23
N TYR A 535 -6.20 -14.62 -10.97
CA TYR A 535 -5.03 -14.00 -10.37
C TYR A 535 -4.31 -14.98 -9.46
N PRO A 536 -3.01 -15.20 -9.66
CA PRO A 536 -2.24 -16.02 -8.74
C PRO A 536 -2.20 -15.35 -7.37
N MET A 537 -2.58 -16.10 -6.34
CA MET A 537 -2.40 -15.68 -4.96
C MET A 537 -0.95 -15.90 -4.56
N MET A 538 -0.38 -14.92 -3.88
CA MET A 538 1.03 -14.95 -3.55
C MET A 538 1.29 -14.45 -2.13
N THR A 539 2.34 -14.97 -1.50
CA THR A 539 2.93 -14.41 -0.29
C THR A 539 4.39 -14.06 -0.57
N VAL A 540 5.00 -13.24 0.26
CA VAL A 540 6.44 -12.92 0.15
C VAL A 540 7.15 -13.54 1.36
N ALA A 541 8.11 -14.43 1.12
CA ALA A 541 8.72 -15.26 2.16
C ALA A 541 9.37 -14.42 3.27
N LYS A 542 10.12 -13.39 2.85
CA LYS A 542 10.76 -12.38 3.71
C LYS A 542 9.81 -11.23 4.11
N GLY A 543 8.55 -11.28 3.68
CA GLY A 543 7.52 -10.31 4.02
C GLY A 543 6.71 -10.69 5.26
N THR A 544 5.54 -10.07 5.40
CA THR A 544 4.60 -10.30 6.49
C THR A 544 3.89 -11.66 6.42
N GLY A 545 3.97 -12.34 5.27
CA GLY A 545 3.21 -13.56 5.02
C GLY A 545 1.74 -13.34 4.68
N VAL A 546 1.29 -12.08 4.60
CA VAL A 546 -0.05 -11.72 4.09
C VAL A 546 -0.19 -12.22 2.65
N VAL A 547 -1.37 -12.73 2.29
CA VAL A 547 -1.70 -13.10 0.92
C VAL A 547 -1.98 -11.85 0.11
N PHE A 548 -1.43 -11.79 -1.10
CA PHE A 548 -1.60 -10.69 -2.03
C PHE A 548 -2.20 -11.17 -3.34
N ALA A 549 -2.89 -10.26 -4.00
CA ALA A 549 -3.17 -10.29 -5.42
C ALA A 549 -2.34 -9.21 -6.17
N PRO A 550 -2.31 -9.29 -7.50
CA PRO A 550 -1.74 -8.27 -8.37
C PRO A 550 -2.38 -6.87 -8.22
N THR A 551 -1.85 -5.88 -8.94
CA THR A 551 -2.08 -4.45 -8.65
C THR A 551 -3.55 -4.03 -8.60
N GLU A 552 -3.82 -2.91 -7.91
CA GLU A 552 -5.13 -2.26 -7.86
C GLU A 552 -5.68 -1.94 -9.26
N MET A 553 -4.78 -1.75 -10.23
CA MET A 553 -5.09 -1.48 -11.63
C MET A 553 -5.23 -2.77 -12.47
N GLY A 554 -5.33 -3.93 -11.85
CA GLY A 554 -5.57 -5.20 -12.55
C GLY A 554 -4.39 -5.71 -13.38
N ARG A 555 -3.28 -4.95 -13.48
CA ARG A 555 -2.03 -5.47 -14.07
C ARG A 555 -1.64 -6.74 -13.34
N ARG A 556 -1.25 -7.79 -14.08
CA ARG A 556 -0.97 -9.12 -13.54
C ARG A 556 0.52 -9.37 -13.44
N CYS A 557 0.88 -10.19 -12.48
CA CYS A 557 2.14 -10.90 -12.53
C CYS A 557 1.89 -12.41 -12.50
N PHE A 558 2.80 -13.15 -13.11
CA PHE A 558 2.81 -14.60 -13.11
C PHE A 558 4.04 -15.09 -12.31
N PRO A 559 3.82 -15.79 -11.17
CA PRO A 559 4.91 -16.40 -10.43
C PRO A 559 5.67 -17.43 -11.28
N SER A 560 6.99 -17.32 -11.31
CA SER A 560 7.87 -18.21 -12.09
C SER A 560 9.21 -18.37 -11.39
N GLN A 561 9.76 -19.59 -11.37
CA GLN A 561 11.15 -19.85 -10.98
C GLN A 561 12.14 -19.58 -12.12
N ALA A 562 11.64 -19.49 -13.36
CA ALA A 562 12.46 -19.03 -14.48
C ALA A 562 12.51 -17.50 -14.48
N PRO A 563 13.67 -16.89 -14.82
CA PRO A 563 13.79 -15.45 -14.96
C PRO A 563 12.76 -14.89 -15.93
N CYS A 564 12.24 -13.69 -15.62
CA CYS A 564 11.31 -13.01 -16.51
C CYS A 564 11.98 -12.68 -17.83
N LYS A 565 11.33 -13.06 -18.94
CA LYS A 565 11.82 -12.74 -20.28
C LYS A 565 11.69 -11.23 -20.50
N ARG A 566 12.65 -10.64 -21.22
CA ARG A 566 12.48 -9.30 -21.80
C ARG A 566 11.31 -9.39 -22.79
N THR A 567 10.29 -8.55 -22.58
CA THR A 567 9.13 -8.45 -23.45
C THR A 567 9.41 -7.64 -24.69
#